data_AF-A0AAQ3MBB3-F1
#
_entry.id   AF-A0AAQ3MBB3-F1
#
_cell.length_a   1.000
_cell.length_b   1.000
_cell.length_c   1.000
_cell.angle_alpha   90.00
_cell.angle_beta   90.00
_cell.angle_gamma   90.00
#
_symmetry.space_group_name_H-M   'P 1'
#
loop_
_entity.id
_entity.type
_entity.pdbx_description
1 polymer ?
#
loop_
_entity_poly.entity_id
_entity_poly.type
_entity_poly.pdbx_seq_one_letter_code
_entity_poly.pdbx_strand_id
1 'polypeptide(L)'
;MDSSPITHAVSGPVDEDAQLSPLERDVLDEYATLVGNLDTLSNTLSDLASRPSAEILDALRALERRTAAVFTLLKASVYSIVLQQEIYGGDEDAN
;
A
#
# COMPACT_ATOMS: atom_id res chain seq x y z
N MET A 1 -19.17 -11.36 75.39
CA MET A 1 -19.26 -10.14 74.56
C MET A 1 -18.03 -9.32 74.90
N ASP A 2 -16.83 -9.79 74.58
CA ASP A 2 -16.16 -9.80 73.26
C ASP A 2 -16.19 -8.44 72.57
N SER A 3 -15.02 -7.78 72.55
CA SER A 3 -14.55 -6.84 71.52
C SER A 3 -13.14 -6.36 71.90
N SER A 4 -12.15 -7.16 71.54
CA SER A 4 -10.74 -6.75 71.43
C SER A 4 -10.50 -6.05 70.07
N PRO A 5 -9.44 -5.24 69.91
CA PRO A 5 -9.34 -4.22 68.86
C PRO A 5 -8.94 -4.77 67.50
N ILE A 6 -9.43 -4.13 66.43
CA ILE A 6 -9.01 -4.36 65.04
C ILE A 6 -7.58 -3.85 64.89
N THR A 7 -6.60 -4.74 65.04
CA THR A 7 -5.24 -4.54 64.54
C THR A 7 -5.23 -4.92 63.06
N HIS A 8 -5.39 -3.95 62.17
CA HIS A 8 -5.05 -4.12 60.75
C HIS A 8 -3.52 -4.12 60.67
N ALA A 9 -2.91 -5.28 60.90
CA ALA A 9 -1.51 -5.50 60.65
C ALA A 9 -1.27 -5.33 59.15
N VAL A 10 -0.69 -4.19 58.78
CA VAL A 10 0.02 -4.02 57.51
C VAL A 10 1.24 -4.93 57.58
N SER A 11 1.14 -6.13 57.02
CA SER A 11 2.26 -7.02 56.71
C SER A 11 1.80 -8.13 55.78
N GLY A 12 2.02 -7.91 54.49
CA GLY A 12 2.02 -8.91 53.43
C GLY A 12 2.88 -8.36 52.30
N PRO A 13 3.78 -9.16 51.71
CA PRO A 13 4.60 -8.69 50.61
C PRO A 13 3.69 -8.24 49.47
N VAL A 14 4.14 -7.25 48.70
CA VAL A 14 3.59 -6.89 47.40
C VAL A 14 3.71 -8.10 46.47
N ASP A 15 2.82 -9.07 46.61
CA ASP A 15 2.43 -10.00 45.55
C ASP A 15 1.51 -9.20 44.61
N GLU A 16 2.07 -8.20 43.93
CA GLU A 16 1.46 -7.61 42.75
C GLU A 16 1.54 -8.56 41.54
N ASP A 17 2.15 -9.74 41.72
CA ASP A 17 1.86 -10.97 40.96
C ASP A 17 0.50 -11.56 41.37
N ALA A 18 -0.50 -10.70 41.53
CA ALA A 18 -1.89 -11.07 41.75
C ALA A 18 -2.31 -11.95 40.58
N GLN A 19 -2.36 -13.26 40.87
CA GLN A 19 -2.68 -14.38 40.00
C GLN A 19 -3.70 -14.01 38.92
N LEU A 20 -3.21 -13.56 37.76
CA LEU A 20 -4.04 -13.41 36.57
C LEU A 20 -4.84 -14.69 36.41
N SER A 21 -6.15 -14.59 36.23
CA SER A 21 -6.96 -15.78 35.99
C SER A 21 -6.43 -16.49 34.73
N PRO A 22 -6.58 -17.82 34.61
CA PRO A 22 -6.09 -18.56 33.44
C PRO A 22 -6.56 -17.92 32.12
N LEU A 23 -7.81 -17.45 32.08
CA LEU A 23 -8.39 -16.77 30.92
C LEU A 23 -7.71 -15.42 30.61
N GLU A 24 -7.41 -14.61 31.62
CA GLU A 24 -6.75 -13.31 31.40
C GLU A 24 -5.35 -13.46 30.82
N ARG A 25 -4.60 -14.50 31.26
CA ARG A 25 -3.30 -14.84 30.67
C ARG A 25 -3.41 -15.27 29.21
N ASP A 26 -4.34 -16.18 28.91
CA ASP A 26 -4.55 -16.64 27.54
C ASP A 26 -4.95 -15.49 26.60
N VAL A 27 -5.82 -14.59 27.06
CA VAL A 27 -6.24 -13.42 26.28
C VAL A 27 -5.08 -12.44 26.07
N LEU A 28 -4.25 -12.19 27.09
CA LEU A 28 -3.07 -11.33 26.96
C LEU A 28 -2.03 -11.90 25.99
N ASP A 29 -1.80 -13.22 26.01
CA ASP A 29 -0.91 -13.89 25.06
C ASP A 29 -1.42 -13.78 23.62
N GLU A 30 -2.73 -13.94 23.40
CA GLU A 30 -3.35 -13.75 22.09
C GLU A 30 -3.28 -12.28 21.62
N TYR A 31 -3.48 -11.31 22.51
CA TYR A 31 -3.30 -9.90 22.17
C TYR A 31 -1.83 -9.57 21.84
N ALA A 32 -0.88 -10.11 22.59
CA ALA A 32 0.55 -9.94 22.31
C ALA A 32 0.92 -10.53 20.94
N THR A 33 0.40 -11.71 20.64
CA THR A 33 0.56 -12.37 19.34
C THR A 33 -0.08 -11.55 18.22
N LEU A 34 -1.30 -11.05 18.43
CA LEU A 34 -2.02 -10.22 17.47
C LEU A 34 -1.27 -8.92 17.16
N VAL A 35 -0.75 -8.24 18.19
CA VAL A 35 0.05 -7.03 18.00
C VAL A 35 1.33 -7.34 17.21
N GLY A 36 2.04 -8.43 17.53
CA GLY A 36 3.21 -8.85 16.75
C GLY A 36 2.87 -9.16 15.28
N ASN A 37 1.72 -9.80 15.04
CA ASN A 37 1.22 -10.04 13.68
C ASN A 37 0.86 -8.74 12.97
N LEU A 38 0.27 -7.78 13.68
CA LEU A 38 -0.13 -6.48 13.13
C LEU A 38 1.08 -5.60 12.81
N ASP A 39 2.12 -5.63 13.64
CA ASP A 39 3.40 -4.99 13.36
C ASP A 39 4.07 -5.61 12.13
N THR A 40 4.05 -6.94 12.02
CA THR A 40 4.57 -7.64 10.84
C THR A 40 3.80 -7.25 9.57
N LEU A 41 2.46 -7.20 9.65
CA LEU A 41 1.61 -6.80 8.53
C LEU A 41 1.85 -5.33 8.16
N SER A 42 1.92 -4.43 9.14
CA SER A 42 2.22 -3.02 8.93
C SER A 42 3.58 -2.82 8.26
N ASN A 43 4.62 -3.50 8.75
CA ASN A 43 5.96 -3.43 8.17
C ASN A 43 6.00 -3.98 6.74
N THR A 44 5.34 -5.10 6.46
CA THR A 44 5.28 -5.68 5.10
C THR A 44 4.49 -4.80 4.14
N LEU A 45 3.38 -4.21 4.59
CA LEU A 45 2.59 -3.27 3.80
C LEU A 45 3.38 -1.97 3.54
N SER A 46 4.11 -1.48 4.53
CA SER A 46 4.97 -0.31 4.39
C SER A 46 6.13 -0.58 3.45
N ASP A 47 6.75 -1.76 3.50
CA ASP A 47 7.77 -2.19 2.53
C ASP A 47 7.19 -2.32 1.12
N LEU A 48 6.00 -2.92 0.97
CA LEU A 48 5.33 -3.06 -0.33
C LEU A 48 4.90 -1.70 -0.91
N ALA A 49 4.43 -0.77 -0.06
CA ALA A 49 4.05 0.58 -0.47
C ALA A 49 5.27 1.48 -0.75
N SER A 50 6.35 1.29 0.00
CA SER A 50 7.61 2.04 -0.16
C SER A 50 8.54 1.46 -1.20
N ARG A 51 8.25 0.25 -1.71
CA ARG A 51 8.78 -0.33 -2.95
C ARG A 51 7.82 -0.01 -4.09
N PRO A 52 7.94 1.14 -4.77
CA PRO A 52 7.13 1.38 -5.94
C PRO A 52 7.78 0.50 -7.04
N SER A 53 7.03 -0.13 -7.94
CA SER A 53 6.44 0.52 -9.11
C SER A 53 7.32 1.55 -9.84
N ALA A 54 8.52 1.91 -9.37
CA ALA A 54 9.49 2.76 -10.05
C ALA A 54 9.99 2.05 -11.30
N GLU A 55 10.30 0.76 -11.20
CA GLU A 55 10.62 -0.06 -12.38
C GLU A 55 9.44 -0.12 -13.36
N ILE A 56 8.21 -0.28 -12.84
CA ILE A 56 7.00 -0.29 -13.68
C ILE A 56 6.72 1.08 -14.28
N LEU A 57 6.90 2.17 -13.53
CA LEU A 57 6.73 3.56 -13.98
C LEU A 57 7.78 3.93 -15.01
N ASP A 58 9.02 3.50 -14.83
CA ASP A 58 10.10 3.70 -15.78
C ASP A 58 9.85 2.88 -17.05
N ALA A 59 9.37 1.64 -16.93
CA ALA A 59 8.92 0.84 -18.06
C ALA A 59 7.75 1.50 -18.79
N LEU A 60 6.75 2.04 -18.07
CA LEU A 60 5.61 2.75 -18.64
C LEU A 60 6.04 4.06 -19.32
N ARG A 61 6.95 4.85 -18.72
CA ARG A 61 7.53 6.04 -19.36
C ARG A 61 8.36 5.71 -20.59
N ALA A 62 9.10 4.60 -20.58
CA ALA A 62 9.83 4.13 -21.75
C ALA A 62 8.86 3.70 -22.86
N LEU A 63 7.76 3.03 -22.49
CA LEU A 63 6.71 2.62 -23.40
C LEU A 63 5.99 3.83 -24.01
N GLU A 64 5.60 4.81 -23.21
CA GLU A 64 4.97 6.07 -23.63
C GLU A 64 5.83 6.79 -24.67
N ARG A 65 7.13 6.94 -24.43
CA ARG A 65 8.04 7.61 -25.36
C ARG A 65 8.10 6.88 -26.71
N ARG A 66 8.09 5.55 -26.71
CA ARG A 66 8.13 4.74 -27.94
C ARG A 66 6.81 4.83 -28.70
N THR A 67 5.67 4.69 -28.02
CA THR A 67 4.36 4.74 -28.66
C THR A 67 4.02 6.15 -29.15
N ALA A 68 4.42 7.20 -28.42
CA ALA A 68 4.29 8.59 -28.88
C ALA A 68 5.09 8.86 -30.16
N ALA A 69 6.30 8.30 -30.27
CA ALA A 69 7.09 8.39 -31.50
C ALA A 69 6.41 7.68 -32.67
N VAL A 70 5.93 6.44 -32.47
CA VAL A 70 5.19 5.69 -33.48
C VAL A 70 3.91 6.43 -33.89
N PHE A 71 3.15 6.98 -32.94
CA PHE A 71 1.93 7.74 -33.21
C PHE A 71 2.22 9.02 -34.02
N THR A 72 3.32 9.71 -33.70
CA THR A 72 3.74 10.91 -34.44
C THR A 72 4.11 10.57 -35.88
N LEU A 73 4.89 9.50 -36.09
CA LEU A 73 5.25 9.04 -37.43
C LEU A 73 4.03 8.59 -38.22
N LEU A 74 3.10 7.88 -37.58
CA LEU A 74 1.84 7.49 -38.19
C LEU A 74 1.02 8.71 -38.60
N LYS A 75 0.87 9.69 -37.71
CA LYS A 75 0.13 10.93 -38.00
C LYS A 75 0.77 11.73 -39.14
N ALA A 76 2.09 11.83 -39.17
CA ALA A 76 2.82 12.47 -40.26
C ALA A 76 2.61 11.74 -41.60
N SER A 77 2.69 10.41 -41.58
CA SER A 77 2.44 9.56 -42.76
C SER A 77 1.02 9.76 -43.30
N VAL A 78 0.01 9.67 -42.43
CA VAL A 78 -1.39 9.87 -42.82
C VAL A 78 -1.62 11.27 -43.37
N TYR A 79 -1.10 12.30 -42.69
CA TYR A 79 -1.25 13.69 -43.15
C TYR A 79 -0.61 13.90 -44.53
N SER A 80 0.59 13.34 -44.74
CA SER A 80 1.27 13.41 -46.04
C SER A 80 0.44 12.74 -47.14
N ILE A 81 -0.15 11.57 -46.88
CA ILE A 81 -0.96 10.84 -47.87
C ILE A 81 -2.23 11.62 -48.20
N VAL A 82 -2.96 12.10 -47.19
CA VAL A 82 -4.22 12.85 -47.39
C VAL A 82 -3.95 14.15 -48.15
N LEU A 83 -2.92 14.90 -47.76
CA LEU A 83 -2.54 16.12 -48.46
C LEU A 83 -2.16 15.85 -49.91
N GLN A 84 -1.42 14.76 -50.16
CA GLN A 84 -1.05 14.38 -51.51
C GLN A 84 -2.29 14.02 -52.34
N GLN A 85 -3.27 13.31 -51.78
CA GLN A 85 -4.54 13.04 -52.46
C GLN A 85 -5.36 14.30 -52.74
N GLU A 86 -5.41 15.28 -51.83
CA GLU A 86 -6.09 16.56 -52.08
C GLU A 86 -5.44 17.34 -53.23
N ILE A 87 -4.11 17.33 -53.32
CA ILE A 87 -3.36 18.00 -54.40
C ILE A 87 -3.59 17.29 -55.74
N TYR A 88 -3.39 15.96 -55.80
CA TYR A 88 -3.47 15.22 -57.06
C TYR A 88 -4.92 14.94 -57.51
N GLY A 89 -5.86 14.76 -56.58
CA GLY A 89 -7.27 14.57 -56.89
C GLY A 89 -7.99 15.86 -57.28
N GLY A 90 -7.53 17.02 -56.80
CA GLY A 90 -8.07 18.33 -57.20
C GLY A 90 -7.72 18.75 -58.63
N ASP A 91 -6.64 18.20 -59.21
CA ASP A 91 -6.22 18.47 -60.59
C ASP A 91 -6.97 17.61 -61.64
N GLU A 92 -7.55 16.46 -61.25
CA GLU A 92 -8.33 15.58 -62.15
C GLU A 92 -9.74 16.12 -62.45
N ASP A 93 -10.30 16.99 -61.59
CA ASP A 93 -11.64 17.57 -61.76
C ASP A 93 -11.66 18.89 -62.59
N ALA A 94 -10.50 19.37 -63.07
CA ALA A 94 -10.34 20.66 -63.73
C ALA A 94 -10.17 20.61 -65.27
N ASN A 95 -10.43 19.47 -65.92
CA ASN A 95 -10.32 19.31 -67.39
C ASN A 95 -11.59 18.76 -68.06
#